data_AF-A0A9P7GEE1-F1
#
_entry.id   AF-A0A9P7GEE1-F1
#
_cell.length_a   1.000
_cell.length_b   1.000
_cell.length_c   1.000
_cell.angle_alpha   90.00
_cell.angle_beta   90.00
_cell.angle_gamma   90.00
#
_symmetry.space_group_name_H-M   'P 1'
#
loop_
_entity.id
_entity.type
_entity.pdbx_description
1 polymer ?
#
loop_
_entity_poly.entity_id
_entity_poly.type
_entity_poly.pdbx_seq_one_letter_code
_entity_poly.pdbx_strand_id
1 'polypeptide(L)'
;MPPHQDPTTPMLVTASNGIPELARYFEDLDFLFEDCLIQSDAAKKRHTARYLDTPTARLWQGLEPSYTAGSYEQWKTAIHALYPGTLEDRRYSVRDLEALVNQWSEHGIASLLQLGEFYRQFVAVSSFLVWKQRLSTGEQDRAFQTAFDTQLWTRIYERLIIVDINHHPEDPWPITSVFAAAQYVLHDSTPPVMPSITPSAAASPTTPASITKVPHAQSLKPSQITHTHNAPYIPEPTPIDIKPVAPKNEAILQVFCPGVQHDH
;
A
#
# COMPACT_ATOMS: atom_id res chain seq x y z
N MET A 1 25.82 -8.53 25.62
CA MET A 1 26.40 -7.60 24.62
C MET A 1 27.56 -8.30 23.95
N PRO A 2 27.53 -8.51 22.63
CA PRO A 2 28.59 -9.17 21.88
C PRO A 2 29.95 -8.46 22.04
N PRO A 3 31.08 -9.18 22.08
CA PRO A 3 32.39 -8.55 22.07
C PRO A 3 32.65 -7.87 20.72
N HIS A 4 33.43 -6.79 20.69
CA HIS A 4 33.68 -5.93 19.52
C HIS A 4 34.15 -6.64 18.23
N GLN A 5 34.65 -7.87 18.33
CA GLN A 5 35.18 -8.65 17.20
C GLN A 5 34.27 -9.81 16.79
N ASP A 6 33.06 -9.90 17.36
CA ASP A 6 32.09 -10.93 17.01
C ASP A 6 31.43 -10.60 15.65
N PRO A 7 31.27 -11.57 14.74
CA PRO A 7 30.51 -11.37 13.51
C PRO A 7 29.05 -10.93 13.71
N THR A 8 28.45 -11.09 14.90
CA THR A 8 27.10 -10.57 15.20
C THR A 8 27.11 -9.14 15.76
N THR A 9 28.23 -8.44 15.69
CA THR A 9 28.38 -7.08 16.22
C THR A 9 27.82 -6.06 15.23
N PRO A 10 26.99 -5.08 15.69
CA PRO A 10 26.57 -3.99 14.84
C PRO A 10 27.79 -3.12 14.48
N MET A 11 28.05 -2.94 13.20
CA MET A 11 29.18 -2.15 12.69
C MET A 11 28.65 -1.02 11.83
N LEU A 12 29.17 0.18 12.05
CA LEU A 12 29.03 1.30 11.12
C LEU A 12 30.24 1.30 10.18
N VAL A 13 30.03 0.96 8.91
CA VAL A 13 31.03 1.06 7.85
C VAL A 13 31.07 2.51 7.34
N THR A 14 31.84 3.34 8.04
CA THR A 14 32.03 4.78 7.79
C THR A 14 32.59 5.14 6.38
N ALA A 15 32.85 4.15 5.52
CA ALA A 15 33.43 4.35 4.19
C ALA A 15 32.44 4.88 3.13
N SER A 16 31.14 4.90 3.42
CA SER A 16 30.14 5.50 2.51
C SER A 16 29.27 6.48 3.29
N ASN A 17 28.85 7.56 2.63
CA ASN A 17 27.92 8.56 3.16
C ASN A 17 26.49 7.97 3.32
N GLY A 18 26.36 6.86 4.06
CA GLY A 18 25.27 5.90 4.00
C GLY A 18 24.24 6.07 5.10
N ILE A 19 23.28 6.94 4.86
CA ILE A 19 22.02 7.12 5.61
C ILE A 19 21.36 5.79 6.09
N PRO A 20 21.31 4.71 5.29
CA PRO A 20 20.67 3.46 5.71
C PRO A 20 21.42 2.74 6.83
N GLU A 21 22.72 2.97 6.94
CA GLU A 21 23.61 2.22 7.83
C GLU A 21 23.54 2.74 9.27
N LEU A 22 23.35 4.05 9.45
CA LEU A 22 23.17 4.65 10.78
C LEU A 22 21.85 4.22 11.43
N ALA A 23 20.76 4.14 10.66
CA ALA A 23 19.47 3.68 11.16
C ALA A 23 19.54 2.20 11.58
N ARG A 24 20.08 1.34 10.70
CA ARG A 24 20.29 -0.09 11.01
C ARG A 24 21.15 -0.28 12.25
N TYR A 25 22.22 0.49 12.40
CA TYR A 25 23.10 0.43 13.55
C TYR A 25 22.38 0.71 14.88
N PHE A 26 21.52 1.74 14.92
CA PHE A 26 20.73 2.02 16.12
C PHE A 26 19.64 0.98 16.37
N GLU A 27 18.98 0.45 15.33
CA GLU A 27 18.02 -0.68 15.48
C GLU A 27 18.69 -1.90 16.12
N ASP A 28 19.86 -2.30 15.62
CA ASP A 28 20.59 -3.46 16.14
C ASP A 28 21.05 -3.21 17.59
N LEU A 29 21.45 -1.99 17.92
CA LEU A 29 21.81 -1.61 19.29
C LEU A 29 20.61 -1.62 20.23
N ASP A 30 19.47 -1.08 19.82
CA ASP A 30 18.25 -1.05 20.63
C ASP A 30 17.78 -2.49 20.92
N PHE A 31 17.81 -3.38 19.92
CA PHE A 31 17.57 -4.81 20.11
C PHE A 31 18.54 -5.43 21.12
N LEU A 32 19.85 -5.14 21.01
CA LEU A 32 20.84 -5.65 21.96
C LEU A 32 20.69 -5.06 23.36
N PHE A 33 20.25 -3.81 23.49
CA PHE A 33 19.97 -3.21 24.80
C PHE A 33 18.80 -3.91 25.49
N GLU A 34 17.75 -4.25 24.74
CA GLU A 34 16.62 -5.02 25.24
C GLU A 34 17.03 -6.42 25.66
N ASP A 35 17.73 -7.16 24.79
CA ASP A 35 18.19 -8.53 25.08
C ASP A 35 19.14 -8.59 26.28
N CYS A 36 20.00 -7.57 26.44
CA CYS A 36 20.96 -7.48 27.53
C CYS A 36 20.45 -6.73 28.77
N LEU A 37 19.18 -6.29 28.78
CA LEU A 37 18.56 -5.52 29.86
C LEU A 37 19.33 -4.24 30.25
N ILE A 38 19.92 -3.55 29.27
CA ILE A 38 20.67 -2.31 29.48
C ILE A 38 19.69 -1.13 29.51
N GLN A 39 19.40 -0.64 30.71
CA GLN A 39 18.40 0.41 30.91
C GLN A 39 19.00 1.82 31.08
N SER A 40 20.21 1.95 31.63
CA SER A 40 20.79 3.27 31.90
C SER A 40 21.29 3.95 30.63
N ASP A 41 20.93 5.22 30.42
CA ASP A 41 21.38 6.02 29.29
C ASP A 41 22.90 6.08 29.19
N ALA A 42 23.61 6.21 30.31
CA ALA A 42 25.07 6.22 30.33
C ALA A 42 25.68 4.90 29.80
N ALA A 43 25.09 3.76 30.15
CA ALA A 43 25.54 2.47 29.60
C ALA A 43 25.21 2.36 28.12
N LYS A 44 24.00 2.76 27.68
CA LYS A 44 23.62 2.76 26.26
C LYS A 44 24.63 3.57 25.44
N LYS A 45 24.92 4.82 25.84
CA LYS A 45 25.92 5.69 25.18
C LYS A 45 27.31 5.04 25.12
N ARG A 46 27.77 4.44 26.23
CA ARG A 46 29.07 3.78 26.30
C ARG A 46 29.17 2.56 25.39
N HIS A 47 28.11 1.77 25.32
CA HIS A 47 28.03 0.61 24.43
C HIS A 47 27.92 1.03 22.97
N THR A 48 27.13 2.06 22.66
CA THR A 48 27.09 2.66 21.32
C THR A 48 28.46 3.15 20.87
N ALA A 49 29.25 3.82 21.73
CA ALA A 49 30.58 4.27 21.35
C ALA A 49 31.60 3.12 21.23
N ARG A 50 31.31 1.95 21.80
CA ARG A 50 32.24 0.82 21.85
C ARG A 50 32.41 0.16 20.49
N TYR A 51 31.35 0.10 19.68
CA TYR A 51 31.33 -0.60 18.39
C TYR A 51 31.70 0.29 17.19
N LEU A 52 32.08 1.54 17.46
CA LEU A 52 32.50 2.49 16.44
C LEU A 52 34.02 2.48 16.30
N ASP A 53 34.49 2.89 15.12
CA ASP A 53 35.89 3.24 14.95
C ASP A 53 36.27 4.44 15.84
N THR A 54 37.54 4.47 16.26
CA THR A 54 38.04 5.45 17.24
C THR A 54 37.72 6.91 16.89
N PRO A 55 37.87 7.40 15.64
CA PRO A 55 37.57 8.80 15.33
C PRO A 55 36.05 9.09 15.40
N THR A 56 35.19 8.19 14.95
CA THR A 56 33.73 8.35 15.03
C THR A 56 33.25 8.29 16.48
N ALA A 57 33.79 7.37 17.28
CA ALA A 57 33.50 7.31 18.72
C ALA A 57 33.84 8.63 19.43
N ARG A 58 35.00 9.21 19.13
CA ARG A 58 35.41 10.51 19.70
C ARG A 58 34.50 11.65 19.24
N LEU A 59 34.11 11.67 17.98
CA LEU A 59 33.17 12.67 17.45
C LEU A 59 31.84 12.63 18.20
N TRP A 60 31.28 11.43 18.40
CA TRP A 60 29.98 11.27 19.06
C TRP A 60 30.06 11.55 20.56
N GLN A 61 31.14 11.14 21.23
CA GLN A 61 31.38 11.45 22.64
C GLN A 61 31.58 12.96 22.90
N GLY A 62 32.01 13.72 21.89
CA GLY A 62 32.17 15.18 21.98
C GLY A 62 30.88 15.98 21.89
N LEU A 63 29.72 15.34 21.69
CA LEU A 63 28.43 16.00 21.54
C LEU A 63 27.84 16.48 22.88
N GLU A 64 28.37 17.58 23.41
CA GLU A 64 27.87 18.20 24.64
C GLU A 64 26.72 19.20 24.38
N PRO A 65 25.77 19.37 25.32
CA PRO A 65 25.65 18.68 26.62
C PRO A 65 24.99 17.29 26.54
N SER A 66 24.61 16.86 25.35
CA SER A 66 23.77 15.66 25.16
C SER A 66 24.45 14.36 25.58
N TYR A 67 25.78 14.28 25.50
CA TYR A 67 26.54 13.10 25.90
C TYR A 67 26.63 12.95 27.42
N THR A 68 27.04 13.98 28.16
CA THR A 68 27.20 13.89 29.62
C THR A 68 25.91 14.02 30.41
N ALA A 69 25.06 14.99 30.06
CA ALA A 69 23.89 15.37 30.86
C ALA A 69 22.55 15.02 30.21
N GLY A 70 22.54 14.80 28.88
CA GLY A 70 21.32 14.47 28.15
C GLY A 70 20.88 13.01 28.29
N SER A 71 19.68 12.69 27.79
CA SER A 71 19.23 11.30 27.65
C SER A 71 19.90 10.59 26.45
N TYR A 72 19.72 9.27 26.34
CA TYR A 72 20.17 8.54 25.15
C TYR A 72 19.49 9.05 23.88
N GLU A 73 18.19 9.37 23.94
CA GLU A 73 17.42 9.90 22.81
C GLU A 73 17.88 11.30 22.37
N GLN A 74 18.19 12.19 23.33
CA GLN A 74 18.74 13.51 23.02
C GLN A 74 20.10 13.40 22.33
N TRP A 75 20.94 12.46 22.77
CA TRP A 75 22.23 12.18 22.14
C TRP A 75 22.07 11.55 20.75
N LYS A 76 21.16 10.58 20.56
CA LYS A 76 20.80 10.05 19.22
C LYS A 76 20.37 11.18 18.28
N THR A 77 19.53 12.09 18.75
CA THR A 77 19.10 13.27 17.97
C THR A 77 20.28 14.15 17.56
N ALA A 78 21.21 14.41 18.49
CA ALA A 78 22.43 15.17 18.19
C ALA A 78 23.34 14.45 17.18
N ILE A 79 23.45 13.12 17.26
CA ILE A 79 24.18 12.31 16.28
C ILE A 79 23.51 12.41 14.90
N HIS A 80 22.20 12.27 14.80
CA HIS A 80 21.48 12.45 13.54
C HIS A 80 21.69 13.85 12.93
N ALA A 81 21.84 14.89 13.76
CA ALA A 81 22.14 16.24 13.29
C ALA A 81 23.56 16.39 12.70
N LEU A 82 24.54 15.57 13.13
CA LEU A 82 25.89 15.57 12.54
C LEU A 82 25.91 15.09 11.09
N TYR A 83 24.92 14.29 10.70
CA TYR A 83 24.83 13.72 9.37
C TYR A 83 23.58 14.25 8.66
N PRO A 84 23.59 15.50 8.16
CA PRO A 84 22.47 16.07 7.43
C PRO A 84 22.16 15.19 6.20
N GLY A 85 20.89 14.77 6.09
CA GLY A 85 20.44 13.76 5.13
C GLY A 85 20.15 12.38 5.75
N THR A 86 20.64 12.11 6.97
CA THR A 86 20.40 10.83 7.68
C THR A 86 19.13 10.77 8.51
N LEU A 87 18.44 11.90 8.67
CA LEU A 87 17.08 11.87 9.19
C LEU A 87 16.26 11.00 8.23
N GLU A 88 15.75 9.89 8.74
CA GLU A 88 14.80 9.01 8.02
C GLU A 88 13.67 9.81 7.39
N ASP A 89 13.40 11.00 7.91
CA ASP A 89 12.51 12.03 7.40
C ASP A 89 12.65 12.36 5.89
N ARG A 90 13.79 12.06 5.24
CA ARG A 90 13.97 12.29 3.80
C ARG A 90 14.29 11.03 2.99
N ARG A 91 13.98 9.83 3.51
CA ARG A 91 14.22 8.56 2.78
C ARG A 91 13.57 8.55 1.39
N TYR A 92 12.34 9.03 1.30
CA TYR A 92 11.63 9.22 0.04
C TYR A 92 10.96 10.59 -0.02
N SER A 93 10.88 11.15 -1.22
CA SER A 93 10.16 12.37 -1.55
C SER A 93 8.96 12.07 -2.46
N VAL A 94 8.01 13.00 -2.54
CA VAL A 94 6.87 12.90 -3.46
C VAL A 94 7.35 12.79 -4.91
N ARG A 95 8.43 13.50 -5.26
CA ARG A 95 9.07 13.39 -6.58
C ARG A 95 9.60 11.99 -6.87
N ASP A 96 10.08 11.26 -5.88
CA ASP A 96 10.54 9.88 -6.07
C ASP A 96 9.36 8.94 -6.36
N LEU A 97 8.21 9.19 -5.73
CA LEU A 97 6.97 8.47 -6.04
C LEU A 97 6.50 8.78 -7.48
N GLU A 98 6.47 10.05 -7.86
CA GLU A 98 6.09 10.47 -9.23
C GLU A 98 7.04 9.87 -10.28
N ALA A 99 8.34 9.90 -10.03
CA ALA A 99 9.34 9.31 -10.93
C ALA A 99 9.14 7.80 -11.07
N LEU A 100 8.87 7.08 -9.98
CA LEU A 100 8.56 5.66 -9.99
C LEU A 100 7.29 5.37 -10.80
N VAL A 101 6.21 6.13 -10.56
CA VAL A 101 4.95 5.98 -11.28
C VAL A 101 5.14 6.22 -12.78
N ASN A 102 5.85 7.28 -13.15
CA ASN A 102 6.13 7.61 -14.56
C ASN A 102 6.99 6.52 -15.21
N GLN A 103 8.03 6.03 -14.53
CA GLN A 103 8.87 4.95 -15.02
C GLN A 103 8.05 3.69 -15.35
N TRP A 104 7.13 3.30 -14.46
CA TRP A 104 6.28 2.13 -14.67
C TRP A 104 5.18 2.36 -15.71
N SER A 105 4.66 3.59 -15.81
CA SER A 105 3.72 4.01 -16.85
C SER A 105 4.35 3.92 -18.25
N GLU A 106 5.62 4.36 -18.39
CA GLU A 106 6.37 4.30 -19.64
C GLU A 106 6.83 2.87 -19.98
N HIS A 107 7.26 2.09 -18.98
CA HIS A 107 7.70 0.71 -19.18
C HIS A 107 6.53 -0.25 -19.49
N GLY A 108 5.37 0.00 -18.88
CA GLY A 108 4.21 -0.86 -18.94
C GLY A 108 4.33 -2.10 -18.04
N ILE A 109 3.18 -2.58 -17.55
CA ILE A 109 3.10 -3.76 -16.68
C ILE A 109 2.44 -4.88 -17.47
N ALA A 110 3.23 -5.80 -18.05
CA ALA A 110 2.71 -6.84 -18.94
C ALA A 110 2.53 -8.20 -18.26
N SER A 111 3.07 -8.40 -17.05
CA SER A 111 3.08 -9.69 -16.37
C SER A 111 2.82 -9.58 -14.87
N LEU A 112 2.39 -10.69 -14.26
CA LEU A 112 2.20 -10.77 -12.80
C LEU A 112 3.50 -10.50 -12.02
N LEU A 113 4.65 -10.88 -12.58
CA LEU A 113 5.95 -10.63 -11.94
C LEU A 113 6.25 -9.13 -11.89
N GLN A 114 6.05 -8.42 -13.01
CA GLN A 114 6.19 -6.96 -13.09
C GLN A 114 5.18 -6.24 -12.19
N LEU A 115 3.92 -6.70 -12.15
CA LEU A 115 2.91 -6.16 -11.26
C LEU A 115 3.33 -6.28 -9.79
N GLY A 116 3.86 -7.44 -9.39
CA GLY A 116 4.35 -7.67 -8.04
C GLY A 116 5.58 -6.83 -7.69
N GLU A 117 6.47 -6.60 -8.66
CA GLU A 117 7.63 -5.73 -8.49
C GLU A 117 7.22 -4.26 -8.29
N PHE A 118 6.40 -3.74 -9.20
CA PHE A 118 5.83 -2.40 -9.09
C PHE A 118 5.13 -2.20 -7.74
N TYR A 119 4.26 -3.14 -7.35
CA TYR A 119 3.52 -3.06 -6.09
C TYR A 119 4.44 -2.92 -4.87
N ARG A 120 5.49 -3.75 -4.77
CA ARG A 120 6.44 -3.67 -3.63
C ARG A 120 7.18 -2.34 -3.60
N GLN A 121 7.67 -1.87 -4.74
CA GLN A 121 8.38 -0.59 -4.82
C GLN A 121 7.44 0.58 -4.48
N PHE A 122 6.23 0.59 -5.04
CA PHE A 122 5.23 1.61 -4.80
C PHE A 122 4.82 1.68 -3.33
N VAL A 123 4.50 0.55 -2.69
CA VAL A 123 4.08 0.49 -1.28
C VAL A 123 5.22 0.94 -0.36
N ALA A 124 6.48 0.57 -0.65
CA ALA A 124 7.62 0.99 0.14
C ALA A 124 7.80 2.52 0.17
N VAL A 125 7.63 3.17 -0.99
CA VAL A 125 7.73 4.63 -1.12
C VAL A 125 6.50 5.34 -0.54
N SER A 126 5.31 4.96 -0.99
CA SER A 126 4.05 5.64 -0.65
C SER A 126 3.68 5.50 0.83
N SER A 127 3.86 4.33 1.44
CA SER A 127 3.54 4.12 2.87
C SER A 127 4.42 5.00 3.78
N PHE A 128 5.69 5.18 3.41
CA PHE A 128 6.59 6.10 4.11
C PHE A 128 6.10 7.55 4.01
N LEU A 129 5.66 7.99 2.83
CA LEU A 129 5.15 9.34 2.62
C LEU A 129 3.83 9.60 3.37
N VAL A 130 2.93 8.61 3.42
CA VAL A 130 1.68 8.67 4.19
C VAL A 130 1.96 8.74 5.69
N TRP A 131 2.87 7.89 6.19
CA TRP A 131 3.28 7.92 7.59
C TRP A 131 3.84 9.30 7.99
N LYS A 132 4.60 9.94 7.09
CA LYS A 132 5.12 11.29 7.26
C LYS A 132 4.12 12.42 6.99
N GLN A 133 2.86 12.10 6.69
CA GLN A 133 1.80 13.07 6.37
C GLN A 133 2.16 13.99 5.18
N ARG A 134 2.97 13.48 4.24
CA ARG A 134 3.35 14.18 3.00
C ARG A 134 2.52 13.76 1.78
N LEU A 135 1.74 12.71 1.96
CA LEU A 135 0.84 12.14 0.96
C LEU A 135 -0.40 11.67 1.72
N SER A 136 -1.59 12.02 1.25
CA SER A 136 -2.83 11.48 1.79
C SER A 136 -3.12 10.09 1.22
N THR A 137 -3.97 9.31 1.90
CA THR A 137 -4.40 7.99 1.41
C THR A 137 -5.07 8.09 0.02
N GLY A 138 -5.89 9.11 -0.20
CA GLY A 138 -6.54 9.31 -1.50
C GLY A 138 -5.55 9.66 -2.62
N GLU A 139 -4.51 10.45 -2.33
CA GLU A 139 -3.44 10.73 -3.31
C GLU A 139 -2.59 9.48 -3.59
N GLN A 140 -2.30 8.68 -2.56
CA GLN A 140 -1.64 7.39 -2.69
C GLN A 140 -2.46 6.46 -3.61
N ASP A 141 -3.76 6.35 -3.40
CA ASP A 141 -4.64 5.52 -4.25
C ASP A 141 -4.69 6.02 -5.70
N ARG A 142 -4.76 7.35 -5.91
CA ARG A 142 -4.74 7.95 -7.26
C ARG A 142 -3.40 7.70 -7.98
N ALA A 143 -2.28 7.89 -7.28
CA ALA A 143 -0.95 7.70 -7.85
C ALA A 143 -0.69 6.25 -8.31
N PHE A 144 -1.27 5.27 -7.61
CA PHE A 144 -1.15 3.88 -8.02
C PHE A 144 -1.84 3.62 -9.36
N GLN A 145 -3.01 4.21 -9.57
CA GLN A 145 -3.81 4.05 -10.79
C GLN A 145 -3.12 4.67 -12.02
N THR A 146 -2.38 5.78 -11.84
CA THR A 146 -1.67 6.46 -12.93
C THR A 146 -0.48 5.69 -13.50
N ALA A 147 0.00 4.64 -12.80
CA ALA A 147 1.12 3.83 -13.25
C ALA A 147 0.75 2.81 -14.34
N PHE A 148 -0.55 2.55 -14.55
CA PHE A 148 -1.01 1.59 -15.54
C PHE A 148 -1.14 2.25 -16.93
N ASP A 149 -0.78 1.53 -17.98
CA ASP A 149 -1.04 1.96 -19.34
C ASP A 149 -2.55 1.95 -19.63
N THR A 150 -3.00 2.78 -20.58
CA THR A 150 -4.42 2.95 -20.90
C THR A 150 -5.14 1.63 -21.23
N GLN A 151 -4.47 0.69 -21.92
CA GLN A 151 -5.10 -0.57 -22.32
C GLN A 151 -5.28 -1.53 -21.15
N LEU A 152 -4.29 -1.64 -20.28
CA LEU A 152 -4.40 -2.42 -19.06
C LEU A 152 -5.40 -1.79 -18.08
N TRP A 153 -5.33 -0.46 -17.91
CA TRP A 153 -6.23 0.27 -17.02
C TRP A 153 -7.70 0.07 -17.38
N THR A 154 -8.05 0.09 -18.68
CA THR A 154 -9.43 -0.15 -19.13
C THR A 154 -9.96 -1.50 -18.65
N ARG A 155 -9.16 -2.56 -18.80
CA ARG A 155 -9.53 -3.92 -18.36
C ARG A 155 -9.62 -4.04 -16.84
N ILE A 156 -8.71 -3.37 -16.12
CA ILE A 156 -8.74 -3.30 -14.66
C ILE A 156 -10.03 -2.59 -14.20
N TYR A 157 -10.36 -1.45 -14.81
CA TYR A 157 -11.54 -0.65 -14.48
C TYR A 157 -12.85 -1.41 -14.73
N GLU A 158 -12.95 -2.13 -15.85
CA GLU A 158 -14.09 -3.01 -16.12
C GLU A 158 -14.25 -4.07 -15.02
N ARG A 159 -13.14 -4.70 -14.60
CA ARG A 159 -13.16 -5.66 -13.51
C ARG A 159 -13.58 -5.02 -12.18
N LEU A 160 -13.12 -3.81 -11.89
CA LEU A 160 -13.45 -3.08 -10.66
C LEU A 160 -14.94 -2.77 -10.56
N ILE A 161 -15.57 -2.28 -11.63
CA ILE A 161 -17.02 -2.00 -11.65
C ILE A 161 -17.84 -3.27 -11.40
N ILE A 162 -17.39 -4.42 -11.92
CA ILE A 162 -18.07 -5.71 -11.68
C ILE A 162 -17.97 -6.12 -10.21
N VAL A 163 -16.84 -5.85 -9.56
CA VAL A 163 -16.59 -6.21 -8.16
C VAL A 163 -17.32 -5.29 -7.20
N ASP A 164 -17.34 -3.99 -7.48
CA ASP A 164 -18.04 -2.98 -6.68
C ASP A 164 -18.84 -2.02 -7.56
N ILE A 165 -20.12 -2.36 -7.73
CA ILE A 165 -21.08 -1.59 -8.53
C ILE A 165 -21.46 -0.27 -7.86
N ASN A 166 -21.32 -0.18 -6.53
CA ASN A 166 -21.76 0.99 -5.76
C ASN A 166 -20.61 1.98 -5.51
N HIS A 167 -19.44 1.77 -6.12
CA HIS A 167 -18.30 2.67 -6.01
C HIS A 167 -18.62 4.06 -6.55
N HIS A 168 -18.31 5.10 -5.78
CA HIS A 168 -18.60 6.48 -6.15
C HIS A 168 -17.56 6.99 -7.17
N PRO A 169 -17.96 7.68 -8.25
CA PRO A 169 -17.05 8.07 -9.34
C PRO A 169 -15.94 9.05 -8.92
N GLU A 170 -16.17 9.85 -7.88
CA GLU A 170 -15.17 10.81 -7.38
C GLU A 170 -14.14 10.19 -6.42
N ASP A 171 -14.45 9.01 -5.89
CA ASP A 171 -13.60 8.33 -4.93
C ASP A 171 -12.53 7.52 -5.67
N PRO A 172 -11.25 7.64 -5.31
CA PRO A 172 -10.22 6.81 -5.92
C PRO A 172 -10.38 5.34 -5.50
N TRP A 173 -10.08 4.43 -6.43
CA TRP A 173 -10.06 3.01 -6.13
C TRP A 173 -8.94 2.66 -5.15
N PRO A 174 -9.25 1.95 -4.05
CA PRO A 174 -8.23 1.49 -3.12
C PRO A 174 -7.17 0.64 -3.81
N ILE A 175 -5.89 0.83 -3.47
CA ILE A 175 -4.76 0.07 -4.03
C ILE A 175 -4.99 -1.44 -3.98
N THR A 176 -5.56 -1.96 -2.90
CA THR A 176 -5.84 -3.39 -2.72
C THR A 176 -6.81 -3.93 -3.76
N SER A 177 -7.89 -3.18 -4.04
CA SER A 177 -8.87 -3.52 -5.07
C SER A 177 -8.27 -3.47 -6.46
N VAL A 178 -7.51 -2.41 -6.77
CA VAL A 178 -6.83 -2.25 -8.07
C VAL A 178 -5.82 -3.38 -8.29
N PHE A 179 -5.02 -3.70 -7.29
CA PHE A 179 -4.03 -4.78 -7.36
C PHE A 179 -4.68 -6.14 -7.59
N ALA A 180 -5.76 -6.47 -6.87
CA ALA A 180 -6.51 -7.71 -7.07
C ALA A 180 -7.13 -7.80 -8.47
N ALA A 181 -7.70 -6.70 -8.98
CA ALA A 181 -8.24 -6.62 -10.33
C ALA A 181 -7.15 -6.79 -11.40
N ALA A 182 -5.98 -6.15 -11.21
CA ALA A 182 -4.83 -6.29 -12.10
C ALA A 182 -4.31 -7.73 -12.15
N GLN A 183 -4.24 -8.42 -11.00
CA GLN A 183 -3.88 -9.84 -10.94
C GLN A 183 -4.84 -10.70 -11.76
N TYR A 184 -6.14 -10.44 -11.65
CA TYR A 184 -7.16 -11.18 -12.41
C TYR A 184 -7.00 -10.97 -13.93
N VAL A 185 -6.87 -9.72 -14.38
CA VAL A 185 -6.74 -9.36 -15.80
C VAL A 185 -5.46 -9.94 -16.42
N LEU A 186 -4.36 -9.93 -15.68
CA LEU A 186 -3.09 -10.48 -16.15
C LEU A 186 -3.08 -12.01 -16.15
N HIS A 187 -3.87 -12.68 -15.30
CA HIS A 187 -4.06 -14.12 -15.34
C HIS A 187 -4.91 -14.57 -16.55
N ASP A 188 -5.93 -13.79 -16.91
CA ASP A 188 -6.82 -14.08 -18.05
C ASP A 188 -6.17 -13.75 -19.42
N SER A 189 -5.00 -13.11 -19.43
CA SER A 189 -4.21 -12.89 -20.65
C SER A 189 -3.45 -14.14 -21.13
N THR A 190 -3.69 -15.31 -20.52
CA THR A 190 -3.29 -16.59 -21.10
C THR A 190 -4.12 -16.79 -22.38
N PRO A 191 -3.53 -16.85 -23.58
CA PRO A 191 -4.33 -16.97 -24.80
C PRO A 191 -5.21 -18.22 -24.69
N PRO A 192 -6.52 -18.12 -24.92
CA PRO A 192 -7.32 -19.31 -25.09
C PRO A 192 -6.70 -20.06 -26.27
N VAL A 193 -6.17 -21.26 -26.01
CA VAL A 193 -5.97 -22.25 -27.07
C VAL A 193 -7.36 -22.48 -27.64
N MET A 194 -7.71 -21.75 -28.70
CA MET A 194 -8.90 -22.06 -29.47
C MET A 194 -8.70 -23.48 -29.98
N PRO A 195 -9.54 -24.47 -29.60
CA PRO A 195 -9.53 -25.74 -30.30
C PRO A 195 -9.85 -25.43 -31.75
N SER A 196 -8.87 -25.61 -32.62
CA SER A 196 -9.03 -25.49 -34.05
C SER A 196 -10.03 -26.58 -34.43
N ILE A 197 -11.29 -26.19 -34.65
CA ILE A 197 -12.30 -27.06 -35.23
C ILE A 197 -11.79 -27.36 -36.64
N THR A 198 -11.12 -28.49 -36.80
CA THR A 198 -10.78 -29.05 -38.10
C THR A 198 -12.10 -29.48 -38.73
N PRO A 199 -12.51 -28.91 -39.88
CA PRO A 199 -13.68 -29.43 -40.58
C PRO A 199 -13.33 -30.82 -41.12
N SER A 200 -13.95 -31.84 -40.51
CA SER A 200 -13.95 -33.21 -41.02
C SER A 200 -14.50 -33.20 -42.44
N ALA A 201 -13.66 -33.54 -43.41
CA ALA A 201 -14.01 -33.65 -44.81
C ALA A 201 -15.14 -34.67 -45.01
N ALA A 202 -16.37 -34.18 -45.19
CA ALA A 202 -17.48 -34.98 -45.68
C ALA A 202 -17.44 -34.95 -47.21
N ALA A 203 -17.16 -36.11 -47.81
CA ALA A 203 -17.23 -36.33 -49.24
C ALA A 203 -18.65 -36.02 -49.76
N SER A 204 -18.74 -35.17 -50.79
CA SER A 204 -19.92 -35.11 -51.68
C SER A 204 -19.75 -36.14 -52.80
N PRO A 205 -20.83 -36.63 -53.43
CA PRO A 205 -21.21 -35.94 -54.66
C PRO A 205 -22.73 -35.90 -54.99
N THR A 206 -23.05 -34.93 -55.86
CA THR A 206 -24.11 -34.97 -56.90
C THR A 206 -25.50 -34.37 -56.59
N THR A 207 -25.67 -33.09 -56.96
CA THR A 207 -26.90 -32.49 -57.54
C THR A 207 -27.04 -32.90 -59.03
N PRO A 208 -28.15 -32.65 -59.79
CA PRO A 208 -29.18 -31.61 -59.62
C PRO A 208 -30.64 -32.00 -59.97
N ALA A 209 -31.64 -31.23 -59.51
CA ALA A 209 -32.82 -30.86 -60.31
C ALA A 209 -33.63 -29.73 -59.65
N SER A 210 -33.99 -28.75 -60.49
CA SER A 210 -34.77 -27.54 -60.24
C SER A 210 -36.24 -27.78 -59.83
N ILE A 211 -36.89 -26.78 -59.21
CA ILE A 211 -38.16 -26.13 -59.65
C ILE A 211 -38.62 -25.08 -58.61
N THR A 212 -38.58 -23.81 -59.05
CA THR A 212 -39.57 -22.73 -58.96
C THR A 212 -40.74 -22.84 -57.95
N LYS A 213 -40.85 -21.87 -57.02
CA LYS A 213 -41.97 -20.90 -56.93
C LYS A 213 -41.79 -19.88 -55.79
N VAL A 214 -41.78 -18.60 -56.13
CA VAL A 214 -42.28 -17.50 -55.30
C VAL A 214 -43.76 -17.31 -55.69
N PRO A 215 -44.66 -16.85 -54.81
CA PRO A 215 -44.92 -15.42 -54.85
C PRO A 215 -45.41 -14.76 -53.54
N HIS A 216 -45.11 -13.47 -53.48
CA HIS A 216 -45.94 -12.37 -52.99
C HIS A 216 -46.05 -12.01 -51.50
N ALA A 217 -46.14 -10.69 -51.34
CA ALA A 217 -45.93 -9.86 -50.17
C ALA A 217 -47.24 -9.45 -49.47
N GLN A 218 -47.09 -8.53 -48.50
CA GLN A 218 -48.09 -7.69 -47.81
C GLN A 218 -48.57 -8.28 -46.46
N SER A 219 -48.74 -7.55 -45.36
CA SER A 219 -48.61 -6.12 -45.01
C SER A 219 -48.64 -6.03 -43.48
N LEU A 220 -47.91 -5.07 -42.91
CA LEU A 220 -48.02 -4.64 -41.51
C LEU A 220 -49.28 -3.79 -41.32
N LYS A 221 -50.00 -3.95 -40.20
CA LYS A 221 -50.51 -2.87 -39.32
C LYS A 221 -51.17 -3.41 -38.04
N PRO A 222 -51.32 -2.57 -36.99
CA PRO A 222 -51.24 -2.97 -35.58
C PRO A 222 -52.62 -3.08 -34.92
N SER A 223 -52.72 -3.85 -33.83
CA SER A 223 -53.92 -3.92 -33.02
C SER A 223 -53.64 -3.46 -31.58
N GLN A 224 -54.47 -2.50 -31.19
CA GLN A 224 -54.54 -1.82 -29.91
C GLN A 224 -54.81 -2.79 -28.76
N ILE A 225 -54.19 -2.53 -27.60
CA ILE A 225 -54.56 -3.15 -26.33
C ILE A 225 -55.26 -2.08 -25.50
N THR A 226 -56.57 -2.22 -25.28
CA THR A 226 -57.32 -1.47 -24.28
C THR A 226 -57.78 -2.40 -23.16
N HIS A 227 -57.30 -2.06 -21.96
CA HIS A 227 -57.86 -2.21 -20.60
C HIS A 227 -58.67 -3.44 -20.19
N THR A 228 -58.17 -4.10 -19.14
CA THR A 228 -58.79 -4.46 -17.84
C THR A 228 -57.73 -5.33 -17.11
N HIS A 229 -57.51 -5.43 -15.81
CA HIS A 229 -58.06 -4.95 -14.54
C HIS A 229 -57.08 -5.51 -13.47
N ASN A 230 -56.99 -4.86 -12.31
CA ASN A 230 -56.36 -5.31 -11.05
C ASN A 230 -54.85 -5.12 -10.82
N ALA A 231 -54.56 -4.12 -9.99
CA ALA A 231 -53.36 -4.02 -9.18
C ALA A 231 -53.44 -4.95 -7.95
N PRO A 232 -52.37 -5.67 -7.59
CA PRO A 232 -52.18 -6.17 -6.23
C PRO A 232 -51.47 -5.12 -5.38
N TYR A 233 -52.09 -4.78 -4.26
CA TYR A 233 -51.55 -4.02 -3.15
C TYR A 233 -50.27 -4.68 -2.60
N ILE A 234 -49.17 -3.93 -2.55
CA ILE A 234 -47.93 -4.32 -1.83
C ILE A 234 -47.94 -3.55 -0.50
N PRO A 235 -47.88 -4.23 0.67
CA PRO A 235 -47.85 -3.56 1.96
C PRO A 235 -46.49 -2.86 2.16
N GLU A 236 -46.57 -1.62 2.67
CA GLU A 236 -45.45 -0.77 3.05
C GLU A 236 -44.70 -1.36 4.26
N PRO A 237 -43.34 -1.42 4.27
CA PRO A 237 -42.60 -1.93 5.41
C PRO A 237 -42.61 -0.91 6.57
N THR A 238 -43.08 -1.35 7.74
CA THR A 238 -43.08 -0.57 8.99
C THR A 238 -41.67 -0.20 9.45
N PRO A 239 -41.46 1.00 10.05
CA PRO A 239 -40.15 1.43 10.53
C PRO A 239 -39.63 0.55 11.68
N ILE A 240 -38.38 0.10 11.56
CA ILE A 240 -37.66 -0.55 12.67
C ILE A 240 -37.08 0.56 13.56
N ASP A 241 -37.65 0.71 14.76
CA ASP A 241 -37.15 1.59 15.82
C ASP A 241 -35.88 0.98 16.44
N ILE A 242 -34.70 1.48 16.04
CA ILE A 242 -33.43 1.12 16.67
C ILE A 242 -33.15 2.14 17.78
N LYS A 243 -33.47 1.75 19.02
CA LYS A 243 -33.00 2.45 20.23
C LYS A 243 -31.46 2.46 20.26
N PRO A 244 -30.82 3.59 20.57
CA PRO A 244 -29.38 3.64 20.73
C PRO A 244 -28.96 2.92 22.02
N VAL A 245 -28.14 1.88 21.86
CA VAL A 245 -27.41 1.25 22.97
C VAL A 245 -26.15 2.07 23.24
N ALA A 246 -26.10 2.68 24.43
CA ALA A 246 -24.91 3.35 24.95
C ALA A 246 -23.87 2.31 25.40
N PRO A 247 -22.58 2.48 25.09
CA PRO A 247 -21.53 1.73 25.77
C PRO A 247 -21.27 2.33 27.17
N LYS A 248 -21.56 1.52 28.20
CA LYS A 248 -21.13 1.72 29.60
C LYS A 248 -19.73 1.13 29.79
N ASN A 249 -18.72 1.98 29.85
CA ASN A 249 -17.40 1.60 30.38
C ASN A 249 -16.76 2.82 31.06
N GLU A 250 -17.11 3.05 32.33
CA GLU A 250 -16.33 3.90 33.23
C GLU A 250 -15.16 3.13 33.86
N ALA A 251 -14.07 3.86 34.06
CA ALA A 251 -13.11 3.77 35.16
C ALA A 251 -12.15 2.57 35.23
N ILE A 252 -10.90 2.80 34.84
CA ILE A 252 -9.78 2.82 35.80
C ILE A 252 -8.84 3.95 35.39
N LEU A 253 -8.74 4.99 36.23
CA LEU A 253 -7.50 5.64 36.67
C LEU A 253 -7.87 6.90 37.46
N GLN A 254 -8.03 6.74 38.77
CA GLN A 254 -7.89 7.85 39.70
C GLN A 254 -6.98 7.42 40.85
N VAL A 255 -6.16 8.38 41.27
CA VAL A 255 -5.40 8.49 42.53
C VAL A 255 -4.00 7.86 42.55
N PHE A 256 -2.98 8.70 42.38
CA PHE A 256 -2.15 9.11 43.52
C PHE A 256 -1.41 10.44 43.22
N CYS A 257 -1.86 11.52 43.86
CA CYS A 257 -1.00 12.66 44.23
C CYS A 257 -0.22 12.28 45.50
N PRO A 258 0.95 12.89 45.76
CA PRO A 258 1.00 14.09 46.61
C PRO A 258 1.90 15.18 45.97
N GLY A 259 1.71 16.49 46.12
CA GLY A 259 1.29 17.23 47.31
C GLY A 259 2.53 17.64 48.12
N VAL A 260 2.77 18.96 48.26
CA VAL A 260 3.66 19.75 49.17
C VAL A 260 4.54 20.72 48.35
N GLN A 261 4.17 22.00 48.15
CA GLN A 261 4.15 23.20 49.03
C GLN A 261 5.44 24.03 48.99
N HIS A 262 5.29 25.30 48.57
CA HIS A 262 5.67 26.53 49.28
C HIS A 262 5.27 27.69 48.36
N ASP A 263 4.19 28.44 48.60
CA ASP A 263 3.90 29.44 49.64
C ASP A 263 4.96 30.54 49.81
N HIS A 264 4.48 31.75 49.47
CA HIS A 264 4.97 33.12 49.67
C HIS A 264 6.11 33.68 48.81
#